data_AF-A0A4Q7KJY3-F1
#
_entry.id   AF-A0A4Q7KJY3-F1
#
_cell.length_a   1.000
_cell.length_b   1.000
_cell.length_c   1.000
_cell.angle_alpha   90.00
_cell.angle_beta   90.00
_cell.angle_gamma   90.00
#
_symmetry.space_group_name_H-M   'P 1'
#
loop_
_entity.id
_entity.type
_entity.pdbx_description
1 polymer ?
#
loop_
_entity_poly.entity_id
_entity_poly.type
_entity_poly.pdbx_seq_one_letter_code
_entity_poly.pdbx_strand_id
1 'polypeptide(L)'
;MPGKRVLIIIAVAAGVLVLYLLGSEKQREKAAASPGGQTSSSSSSSSTQCRMVVTADILNVRSSPEQNAPKVGSYKKDAQTDAEKTVQNGFRKLSDNRWASADFLKALPGRDC
;
A
#
# COMPACT_ATOMS: atom_id res chain seq x y z
N MET A 1 -32.81 -11.38 31.71
CA MET A 1 -32.78 -10.27 30.73
C MET A 1 -31.36 -10.19 30.16
N PRO A 2 -31.12 -10.66 28.93
CA PRO A 2 -29.77 -10.69 28.36
C PRO A 2 -29.33 -9.29 27.94
N GLY A 3 -28.13 -8.90 28.39
CA GLY A 3 -27.58 -7.55 28.26
C GLY A 3 -27.30 -7.15 26.80
N LYS A 4 -27.65 -5.91 26.49
CA LYS A 4 -27.54 -5.18 25.20
C LYS A 4 -26.21 -5.34 24.43
N ARG A 5 -25.16 -5.86 25.06
CA ARG A 5 -23.84 -6.11 24.48
C ARG A 5 -23.75 -7.41 23.67
N VAL A 6 -24.59 -8.41 23.98
CA VAL A 6 -24.59 -9.70 23.27
C VAL A 6 -25.29 -9.60 21.90
N LEU A 7 -26.27 -8.70 21.76
CA LEU A 7 -27.00 -8.48 20.50
C LEU A 7 -26.14 -7.88 19.38
N ILE A 8 -25.12 -7.07 19.71
CA ILE A 8 -24.29 -6.38 18.70
C ILE A 8 -23.31 -7.35 18.02
N ILE A 9 -22.74 -8.31 18.77
CA ILE A 9 -21.72 -9.23 18.25
C ILE A 9 -22.31 -10.21 17.24
N ILE A 10 -23.55 -10.68 17.46
CA ILE A 10 -24.24 -11.61 16.55
C ILE A 10 -24.63 -10.93 15.23
N ALA A 11 -25.02 -9.65 15.26
CA ALA A 11 -25.40 -8.90 14.06
C ALA A 11 -24.21 -8.61 13.12
N VAL A 12 -23.02 -8.34 13.66
CA VAL A 12 -21.82 -8.08 12.86
C VAL A 12 -21.30 -9.35 12.18
N ALA A 13 -21.32 -10.49 12.86
CA ALA A 13 -20.85 -11.76 12.29
C ALA A 13 -21.75 -12.27 11.14
N ALA A 14 -23.08 -12.15 11.28
CA ALA A 14 -24.00 -12.53 10.20
C ALA A 14 -23.91 -11.59 8.99
N GLY A 15 -23.74 -10.28 9.22
CA GLY A 15 -23.62 -9.29 8.13
C GLY A 15 -22.37 -9.48 7.28
N VAL A 16 -21.23 -9.81 7.89
CA VAL A 16 -19.96 -10.05 7.18
C VAL A 16 -20.01 -11.33 6.34
N LEU A 17 -20.72 -12.37 6.80
CA LEU A 17 -20.89 -13.62 6.05
C LEU A 17 -21.79 -13.46 4.81
N VAL A 18 -22.86 -12.66 4.89
CA VAL A 18 -23.75 -12.37 3.74
C VAL A 18 -23.05 -11.50 2.69
N LEU A 19 -22.26 -10.52 3.11
CA LEU A 19 -21.46 -9.70 2.19
C LEU A 19 -20.42 -10.51 1.41
N TYR A 20 -19.87 -11.56 2.02
CA TYR A 20 -18.88 -12.41 1.36
C TYR A 20 -19.49 -13.34 0.30
N LEU A 21 -20.73 -13.80 0.49
CA LEU A 21 -21.40 -14.71 -0.45
C LEU A 21 -22.17 -13.98 -1.57
N LEU A 22 -22.55 -12.70 -1.38
CA LEU A 22 -23.14 -11.87 -2.45
C LEU A 22 -22.10 -11.10 -3.28
N GLY A 23 -20.84 -11.07 -2.86
CA GLY A 23 -19.76 -10.36 -3.56
C GLY A 23 -19.22 -11.09 -4.81
N SER A 24 -19.60 -12.35 -5.03
CA SER A 24 -18.93 -13.22 -6.02
C SER A 24 -19.63 -13.37 -7.37
N GLU A 25 -20.85 -12.85 -7.56
CA GLU A 25 -21.69 -13.20 -8.73
C GLU A 25 -22.20 -12.01 -9.55
N LYS A 26 -21.52 -10.86 -9.55
CA LYS A 26 -21.94 -9.70 -10.36
C LYS A 26 -20.89 -9.22 -11.36
N GLN A 27 -20.40 -10.12 -12.22
CA GLN A 27 -19.55 -9.80 -13.39
C GLN A 27 -19.93 -10.60 -14.66
N ARG A 28 -21.17 -11.06 -14.77
CA ARG A 28 -21.70 -11.60 -16.04
C ARG A 28 -23.00 -10.88 -16.35
N GLU A 29 -23.18 -10.52 -17.61
CA GLU A 29 -24.32 -9.77 -18.18
C GLU A 29 -24.20 -8.24 -18.19
N LYS A 30 -23.34 -7.73 -19.08
CA LYS A 30 -23.79 -6.77 -20.10
C LYS A 30 -22.82 -6.74 -21.27
N ALA A 31 -23.15 -7.48 -22.32
CA ALA A 31 -22.61 -7.28 -23.65
C ALA A 31 -23.70 -6.66 -24.53
N ALA A 32 -23.54 -5.41 -24.95
CA ALA A 32 -23.85 -4.92 -26.30
C ALA A 32 -23.66 -3.38 -26.42
N ALA A 33 -22.81 -3.01 -27.40
CA ALA A 33 -22.70 -1.74 -28.14
C ALA A 33 -21.98 -0.51 -27.52
N SER A 34 -20.77 -0.27 -28.08
CA SER A 34 -19.88 0.93 -28.04
C SER A 34 -20.52 2.14 -28.79
N PRO A 35 -20.05 3.42 -28.70
CA PRO A 35 -18.66 3.85 -28.47
C PRO A 35 -18.46 5.05 -27.52
N GLY A 36 -17.33 5.08 -26.82
CA GLY A 36 -16.80 6.30 -26.21
C GLY A 36 -16.24 6.15 -24.81
N GLY A 37 -14.91 6.11 -24.73
CA GLY A 37 -14.16 6.82 -23.68
C GLY A 37 -14.07 6.18 -22.29
N GLN A 38 -12.83 5.75 -22.00
CA GLN A 38 -12.18 5.74 -20.68
C GLN A 38 -12.20 4.40 -19.94
N THR A 39 -11.24 3.57 -20.35
CA THR A 39 -10.34 2.81 -19.48
C THR A 39 -10.18 3.43 -18.09
N SER A 40 -10.48 2.65 -17.05
CA SER A 40 -9.73 2.71 -15.80
C SER A 40 -9.66 1.30 -15.23
N SER A 41 -9.00 0.44 -16.00
CA SER A 41 -7.99 -0.42 -15.39
C SER A 41 -7.08 0.48 -14.56
N SER A 42 -7.25 0.50 -13.24
CA SER A 42 -6.10 0.63 -12.35
C SER A 42 -5.41 -0.73 -12.39
N SER A 43 -4.90 -1.15 -13.55
CA SER A 43 -3.49 -0.93 -13.83
C SER A 43 -2.69 -1.25 -12.58
N SER A 44 -2.56 -2.55 -12.32
CA SER A 44 -1.25 -3.12 -12.04
C SER A 44 -0.28 -2.57 -13.09
N SER A 45 0.12 -1.32 -12.89
CA SER A 45 1.08 -0.62 -13.70
C SER A 45 2.39 -1.32 -13.41
N SER A 46 2.69 -2.30 -14.25
CA SER A 46 4.03 -2.74 -14.57
C SER A 46 4.86 -1.59 -15.20
N SER A 47 4.63 -0.34 -14.81
CA SER A 47 5.62 0.72 -14.88
C SER A 47 6.62 0.38 -13.79
N THR A 48 7.74 -0.23 -14.17
CA THR A 48 8.96 -0.41 -13.39
C THR A 48 8.96 0.35 -12.06
N GLN A 49 8.30 -0.22 -11.03
CA GLN A 49 8.12 0.50 -9.78
C GLN A 49 9.51 0.74 -9.20
N CYS A 50 9.77 1.97 -8.75
CA CYS A 50 11.07 2.28 -8.17
C CYS A 50 11.25 1.37 -6.96
N ARG A 51 12.22 0.46 -7.07
CA ARG A 51 12.51 -0.54 -6.04
C ARG A 51 13.92 -0.33 -5.55
N MET A 52 14.06 -0.34 -4.23
CA MET A 52 15.30 -0.03 -3.55
C MET A 52 15.66 -1.17 -2.62
N VAL A 53 16.97 -1.38 -2.43
CA VAL A 53 17.55 -2.27 -1.43
C VAL A 53 18.14 -1.45 -0.30
N VAL A 54 17.92 -1.92 0.93
CA VAL A 54 18.44 -1.29 2.15
C VAL A 54 19.90 -1.68 2.38
N THR A 55 20.77 -0.69 2.56
CA THR A 55 22.21 -0.92 2.76
C THR A 55 22.65 -0.85 4.23
N ALA A 56 21.85 -0.22 5.09
CA ALA A 56 22.08 -0.16 6.54
C ALA A 56 21.66 -1.46 7.24
N ASP A 57 22.25 -1.75 8.41
CA ASP A 57 21.84 -2.91 9.23
C ASP A 57 20.37 -2.79 9.67
N ILE A 58 19.97 -1.60 10.12
CA ILE A 58 18.60 -1.23 10.45
C ILE A 58 18.30 0.17 9.92
N LEU A 59 17.33 0.28 9.01
CA LEU A 59 16.83 1.53 8.48
C LEU A 59 15.47 1.87 9.09
N ASN A 60 15.38 3.00 9.77
CA ASN A 60 14.11 3.47 10.34
C ASN A 60 13.22 4.08 9.27
N VAL A 61 11.94 3.72 9.29
CA VAL A 61 10.89 4.38 8.52
C VAL A 61 10.16 5.37 9.42
N ARG A 62 10.00 6.60 8.95
CA ARG A 62 9.41 7.72 9.69
C ARG A 62 8.15 8.23 9.02
N SER A 63 7.29 8.86 9.80
CA SER A 63 6.00 9.39 9.32
C SER A 63 6.15 10.60 8.38
N SER A 64 7.23 11.37 8.52
CA SER A 64 7.55 12.56 7.71
C SER A 64 9.05 12.62 7.38
N PRO A 65 9.47 13.42 6.39
CA PRO A 65 10.88 13.53 5.96
C PRO A 65 11.74 14.36 6.92
N GLU A 66 11.81 13.94 8.19
CA GLU A 66 12.55 14.65 9.24
C GLU A 66 13.21 13.67 10.20
N GLN A 67 14.35 14.05 10.77
CA GLN A 67 15.13 13.18 11.64
C GLN A 67 14.46 12.89 12.99
N ASN A 68 13.58 13.80 13.45
CA ASN A 68 12.85 13.66 14.72
C ASN A 68 11.41 13.15 14.55
N ALA A 69 10.99 12.90 13.30
CA ALA A 69 9.66 12.39 13.02
C ALA A 69 9.45 11.00 13.67
N PRO A 70 8.23 10.69 14.16
CA PRO A 70 7.88 9.39 14.71
C PRO A 70 8.30 8.23 13.80
N LYS A 71 8.86 7.18 14.40
CA LYS A 71 9.17 5.94 13.70
C LYS A 71 7.89 5.14 13.52
N VAL A 72 7.57 4.79 12.28
CA VAL A 72 6.39 4.00 11.90
C VAL A 72 6.75 2.60 11.42
N GLY A 73 8.05 2.29 11.34
CA GLY A 73 8.54 0.97 10.98
C GLY A 73 10.05 0.93 10.86
N SER A 74 10.56 -0.21 10.41
CA SER A 74 11.97 -0.37 10.08
C SER A 74 12.16 -1.47 9.03
N TYR A 75 13.29 -1.40 8.34
CA TYR A 75 13.80 -2.46 7.48
C TYR A 75 15.15 -2.95 7.99
N LYS A 76 15.45 -4.22 7.75
CA LYS A 76 16.78 -4.79 7.93
C LYS A 76 17.61 -4.62 6.67
N LYS A 77 18.92 -4.82 6.78
CA LYS A 77 19.83 -4.92 5.63
C LYS A 77 19.30 -5.87 4.56
N ASP A 78 19.55 -5.52 3.30
CA ASP A 78 19.17 -6.26 2.10
C ASP A 78 17.66 -6.42 1.87
N ALA A 79 16.82 -5.88 2.77
CA ALA A 79 15.39 -5.79 2.53
C ALA A 79 15.13 -4.91 1.30
N GLN A 80 14.15 -5.33 0.50
CA GLN A 80 13.70 -4.56 -0.65
C GLN A 80 12.39 -3.84 -0.31
N THR A 81 12.26 -2.62 -0.80
CA THR A 81 11.05 -1.82 -0.66
C THR A 81 10.76 -1.09 -1.95
N ASP A 82 9.48 -0.92 -2.24
CA ASP A 82 9.06 0.06 -3.22
C ASP A 82 9.27 1.47 -2.67
N ALA A 83 9.46 2.41 -3.59
CA ALA A 83 9.68 3.81 -3.31
C ALA A 83 9.09 4.69 -4.41
N GLU A 84 8.96 5.96 -4.10
CA GLU A 84 8.67 7.01 -5.06
C GLU A 84 9.97 7.72 -5.46
N LYS A 85 9.96 8.45 -6.58
CA LYS A 85 11.10 9.28 -6.99
C LYS A 85 11.32 10.48 -6.05
N THR A 86 10.33 10.79 -5.23
CA THR A 86 10.33 11.93 -4.31
C THR A 86 11.40 11.77 -3.22
N VAL A 87 12.28 12.76 -3.12
CA VAL A 87 13.24 12.93 -2.03
C VAL A 87 13.05 14.31 -1.43
N GLN A 88 12.93 14.39 -0.11
CA GLN A 88 12.77 15.63 0.65
C GLN A 88 13.62 15.55 1.91
N ASN A 89 14.40 16.60 2.21
CA ASN A 89 15.27 16.68 3.40
C ASN A 89 16.19 15.46 3.60
N GLY A 90 16.66 14.83 2.51
CA GLY A 90 17.48 13.61 2.57
C GLY A 90 16.71 12.33 2.87
N PHE A 91 15.37 12.37 2.92
CA PHE A 91 14.52 11.20 3.04
C PHE A 91 13.82 10.91 1.71
N ARG A 92 13.84 9.65 1.28
CA ARG A 92 13.05 9.16 0.15
C ARG A 92 11.68 8.70 0.65
N LYS A 93 10.64 9.07 -0.10
CA LYS A 93 9.27 8.61 0.14
C LYS A 93 9.14 7.15 -0.31
N LEU A 94 8.69 6.29 0.60
CA LEU A 94 8.42 4.88 0.32
C LEU A 94 6.94 4.64 0.00
N SER A 95 6.07 5.40 0.67
CA SER A 95 4.62 5.41 0.55
C SER A 95 4.09 6.60 1.35
N ASP A 96 2.77 6.79 1.35
CA ASP A 96 2.14 7.78 2.21
C ASP A 96 2.51 7.58 3.69
N ASN A 97 2.96 8.65 4.33
CA ASN A 97 3.46 8.68 5.71
C ASN A 97 4.60 7.69 5.98
N ARG A 98 5.39 7.33 4.96
CA ARG A 98 6.53 6.42 5.11
C ARG A 98 7.74 6.98 4.39
N TRP A 99 8.73 7.41 5.17
CA TRP A 99 9.95 8.06 4.71
C TRP A 99 11.15 7.37 5.32
N ALA A 100 12.20 7.16 4.54
CA ALA A 100 13.47 6.61 5.04
C ALA A 100 14.65 7.41 4.47
N SER A 101 15.75 7.47 5.21
CA SER A 101 16.94 8.20 4.75
C SER A 101 17.43 7.63 3.43
N ALA A 102 17.60 8.51 2.44
CA ALA A 102 17.98 8.15 1.08
C ALA A 102 19.41 7.59 1.01
N ASP A 103 20.29 7.98 1.93
CA ASP A 103 21.68 7.52 2.01
C ASP A 103 21.79 5.99 2.22
N PHE A 104 20.74 5.38 2.77
CA PHE A 104 20.69 3.95 3.07
C PHE A 104 19.81 3.15 2.11
N LEU A 105 19.43 3.76 0.98
CA LEU A 105 18.61 3.14 -0.05
C LEU A 105 19.35 3.18 -1.39
N LYS A 106 19.51 2.00 -1.99
CA LYS A 106 20.10 1.87 -3.32
C LYS A 106 19.06 1.38 -4.31
N ALA A 107 18.89 2.08 -5.43
CA ALA A 107 18.00 1.62 -6.50
C ALA A 107 18.48 0.28 -7.06
N LEU A 108 17.55 -0.64 -7.31
CA LEU A 108 17.85 -1.86 -8.04
C LEU A 108 18.12 -1.56 -9.52
N PRO A 109 18.97 -2.35 -10.20
CA PRO A 109 19.31 -2.12 -11.59
C PRO A 109 18.07 -2.22 -12.50
N GLY A 110 18.04 -1.37 -13.53
CA GLY A 110 16.94 -1.32 -14.49
C GLY A 110 15.62 -0.78 -13.93
N ARG A 111 15.65 -0.09 -12.78
CA ARG A 111 14.49 0.58 -12.19
C ARG A 111 14.52 2.09 -12.43
N ASP A 112 13.35 2.67 -12.68
CA ASP A 112 13.19 4.11 -12.87
C ASP A 112 12.94 4.79 -11.52
N CYS A 113 14.04 5.19 -10.89
CA CYS A 113 14.16 5.76 -9.55
C CYS A 113 14.95 7.08 -9.61
#